data_AF-A0A9D7IE94-F1
#
_entry.id   AF-A0A9D7IE94-F1
#
_cell.length_a   1.000
_cell.length_b   1.000
_cell.length_c   1.000
_cell.angle_alpha   90.00
_cell.angle_beta   90.00
_cell.angle_gamma   90.00
#
_symmetry.space_group_name_H-M   'P 1'
#
loop_
_entity.id
_entity.type
_entity.pdbx_description
1 polymer ?
#
loop_
_entity_poly.entity_id
_entity_poly.type
_entity_poly.pdbx_seq_one_letter_code
_entity_poly.pdbx_strand_id
1 'polypeptide(L)'
;MQTAQTEADTEAQLVANTEEWQAFRNETEARIKVNEARIAELKVKMKKSGKSMDALYADKINALEQKNKDLKTRMDNYEQNKTEWQAFKREFNRDMDELGQALKDFSVDNKN
;
A
#
# COMPACT_ATOMS: atom_id res chain seq x y z
N MET A 1 -42.27 7.74 2.20
CA MET A 1 -41.53 8.16 0.98
C MET A 1 -40.04 8.41 1.27
N GLN A 2 -39.65 8.90 2.44
CA GLN A 2 -38.24 9.16 2.77
C GLN A 2 -37.36 7.89 2.87
N THR A 3 -37.91 6.76 3.34
CA THR A 3 -37.15 5.51 3.55
C THR A 3 -36.69 4.85 2.24
N ALA A 4 -37.57 4.79 1.24
CA ALA A 4 -37.25 4.17 -0.05
C ALA A 4 -36.16 4.93 -0.85
N GLN A 5 -36.07 6.25 -0.68
CA GLN A 5 -35.03 7.06 -1.34
C GLN A 5 -33.66 6.81 -0.71
N THR A 6 -33.58 6.77 0.63
CA THR A 6 -32.32 6.53 1.35
C THR A 6 -31.77 5.11 1.12
N GLU A 7 -32.65 4.13 1.01
CA GLU A 7 -32.29 2.74 0.69
C GLU A 7 -31.70 2.64 -0.74
N ALA A 8 -32.37 3.23 -1.73
CA ALA A 8 -31.89 3.24 -3.11
C ALA A 8 -30.54 3.99 -3.27
N ASP A 9 -30.36 5.12 -2.57
CA ASP A 9 -29.12 5.89 -2.61
C ASP A 9 -27.96 5.10 -1.95
N THR A 10 -28.23 4.33 -0.89
CA THR A 10 -27.25 3.48 -0.22
C THR A 10 -26.84 2.29 -1.12
N GLU A 11 -27.80 1.64 -1.77
CA GLU A 11 -27.52 0.54 -2.71
C GLU A 11 -26.70 0.99 -3.92
N ALA A 12 -27.06 2.12 -4.53
CA ALA A 12 -26.29 2.69 -5.64
C ALA A 12 -24.85 3.04 -5.22
N GLN A 13 -24.66 3.56 -4.01
CA GLN A 13 -23.35 3.88 -3.46
C GLN A 13 -22.51 2.61 -3.20
N LEU A 14 -23.12 1.53 -2.73
CA LEU A 14 -22.45 0.24 -2.54
C LEU A 14 -21.98 -0.36 -3.87
N VAL A 15 -22.83 -0.35 -4.90
CA VAL A 15 -22.49 -0.87 -6.24
C VAL A 15 -21.34 -0.09 -6.87
N ALA A 16 -21.39 1.25 -6.82
CA ALA A 16 -20.29 2.09 -7.32
C ALA A 16 -18.98 1.83 -6.56
N ASN A 17 -19.04 1.66 -5.24
CA ASN A 17 -17.87 1.31 -4.43
C ASN A 17 -17.29 -0.06 -4.79
N THR A 18 -18.12 -1.04 -5.17
CA THR A 18 -17.65 -2.38 -5.56
C THR A 18 -16.77 -2.35 -6.82
N GLU A 19 -17.19 -1.66 -7.87
CA GLU A 19 -16.42 -1.54 -9.12
C GLU A 19 -15.12 -0.76 -8.90
N GLU A 20 -15.21 0.38 -8.20
CA GLU A 20 -14.03 1.17 -7.82
C GLU A 20 -13.06 0.37 -6.97
N TRP A 21 -13.56 -0.44 -6.03
CA TRP A 21 -12.75 -1.26 -5.16
C TRP A 21 -11.96 -2.31 -5.94
N GLN A 22 -12.58 -2.97 -6.91
CA GLN A 22 -11.88 -3.98 -7.72
C GLN A 22 -10.74 -3.33 -8.52
N ALA A 23 -10.99 -2.19 -9.16
CA ALA A 23 -9.96 -1.46 -9.88
C ALA A 23 -8.83 -1.01 -8.93
N PHE A 24 -9.19 -0.47 -7.77
CA PHE A 24 -8.22 -0.03 -6.75
C PHE A 24 -7.39 -1.19 -6.18
N ARG A 25 -7.99 -2.37 -5.99
CA ARG A 25 -7.28 -3.58 -5.57
C ARG A 25 -6.23 -3.98 -6.59
N ASN A 26 -6.58 -4.01 -7.87
CA ASN A 26 -5.65 -4.38 -8.94
C ASN A 26 -4.49 -3.38 -9.04
N GLU A 27 -4.78 -2.07 -8.97
CA GLU A 27 -3.75 -1.02 -8.95
C GLU A 27 -2.84 -1.18 -7.73
N THR A 28 -3.42 -1.40 -6.55
CA THR A 28 -2.70 -1.63 -5.30
C THR A 28 -1.79 -2.84 -5.41
N GLU A 29 -2.29 -3.96 -5.94
CA GLU A 29 -1.48 -5.17 -6.09
C GLU A 29 -0.28 -4.93 -7.03
N ALA A 30 -0.47 -4.18 -8.11
CA ALA A 30 0.63 -3.79 -8.99
C ALA A 30 1.67 -2.93 -8.26
N ARG A 31 1.23 -1.94 -7.47
CA ARG A 31 2.11 -1.07 -6.67
C ARG A 31 2.87 -1.88 -5.60
N ILE A 32 2.21 -2.80 -4.93
CA ILE A 32 2.82 -3.70 -3.94
C ILE A 32 3.90 -4.55 -4.58
N LYS A 33 3.66 -5.15 -5.77
CA LYS A 33 4.67 -5.93 -6.50
C LYS A 33 5.88 -5.09 -6.90
N VAL A 34 5.67 -3.84 -7.32
CA VAL A 34 6.77 -2.91 -7.61
C VAL A 34 7.60 -2.62 -6.35
N ASN A 35 6.95 -2.41 -5.21
CA ASN A 35 7.63 -2.19 -3.94
C ASN A 35 8.40 -3.43 -3.47
N GLU A 36 7.82 -4.64 -3.61
CA GLU A 36 8.49 -5.91 -3.30
C GLU A 36 9.77 -6.09 -4.13
N ALA A 37 9.71 -5.78 -5.43
CA ALA A 37 10.88 -5.83 -6.31
C ALA A 37 11.99 -4.87 -5.86
N ARG A 38 11.63 -3.62 -5.52
CA ARG A 38 12.60 -2.62 -5.00
C ARG A 38 13.23 -3.07 -3.69
N ILE A 39 12.44 -3.62 -2.76
CA ILE A 39 12.92 -4.17 -1.49
C ILE A 39 13.90 -5.32 -1.72
N ALA A 40 13.58 -6.23 -2.66
CA ALA A 40 14.47 -7.34 -3.00
C ALA A 40 15.81 -6.83 -3.56
N GLU A 41 15.79 -5.83 -4.45
CA GLU A 41 17.01 -5.19 -4.96
C GLU A 41 17.84 -4.55 -3.85
N LEU A 42 17.21 -3.85 -2.91
CA LEU A 42 17.89 -3.24 -1.75
C LEU A 42 18.56 -4.29 -0.87
N LYS A 43 17.89 -5.42 -0.60
CA LYS A 43 18.46 -6.56 0.13
C LYS A 43 19.70 -7.13 -0.57
N VAL A 44 19.69 -7.19 -1.90
CA VAL A 44 20.84 -7.67 -2.69
C VAL A 44 22.00 -6.68 -2.64
N LYS A 45 21.72 -5.37 -2.74
CA LYS A 45 22.75 -4.32 -2.67
C LYS A 45 23.42 -4.28 -1.30
N MET A 46 22.65 -4.39 -0.22
CA MET A 46 23.16 -4.47 1.16
C MET A 46 24.21 -5.59 1.32
N LYS A 47 23.95 -6.79 0.77
CA LYS A 47 24.89 -7.92 0.83
C LYS A 47 26.22 -7.65 0.11
N LYS A 48 26.26 -6.68 -0.81
CA LYS A 48 27.46 -6.33 -1.57
C LYS A 48 28.31 -5.23 -0.92
N SER A 49 27.74 -4.38 -0.04
CA SER A 49 28.39 -3.18 0.50
C SER A 49 29.25 -3.40 1.77
N GLY A 50 29.01 -4.45 2.56
CA GLY A 50 29.88 -4.82 3.70
C GLY A 50 29.55 -4.19 5.08
N LYS A 51 30.15 -4.78 6.13
CA LYS A 51 29.58 -5.07 7.46
C LYS A 51 29.13 -3.93 8.40
N SER A 52 29.47 -2.64 8.20
CA SER A 52 29.24 -1.63 9.26
C SER A 52 27.97 -0.78 9.10
N MET A 53 27.38 -0.72 7.90
CA MET A 53 26.06 -0.11 7.70
C MET A 53 24.91 -1.13 7.80
N ASP A 54 25.22 -2.43 7.89
CA ASP A 54 24.27 -3.52 7.68
C ASP A 54 23.09 -3.56 8.66
N ALA A 55 23.28 -3.27 9.96
CA ALA A 55 22.20 -3.44 10.94
C ALA A 55 21.07 -2.40 10.76
N LEU A 56 21.41 -1.10 10.77
CA LEU A 56 20.42 -0.03 10.56
C LEU A 56 19.82 -0.08 9.15
N TYR A 57 20.62 -0.48 8.16
CA TYR A 57 20.15 -0.64 6.77
C TYR A 57 19.20 -1.83 6.65
N ALA A 58 19.52 -2.98 7.26
CA ALA A 58 18.64 -4.15 7.33
C ALA A 58 17.35 -3.84 8.08
N ASP A 59 17.42 -3.15 9.22
CA ASP A 59 16.24 -2.76 10.00
C ASP A 59 15.30 -1.86 9.20
N LYS A 60 15.85 -0.88 8.47
CA LYS A 60 15.06 -0.03 7.57
C LYS A 60 14.42 -0.83 6.45
N ILE A 61 15.15 -1.75 5.80
CA ILE A 61 14.60 -2.62 4.76
C ILE A 61 13.48 -3.51 5.32
N ASN A 62 13.66 -4.08 6.51
CA ASN A 62 12.66 -4.91 7.18
C ASN A 62 11.42 -4.10 7.53
N ALA A 63 11.58 -2.85 7.99
CA ALA A 63 10.46 -1.95 8.26
C ALA A 63 9.68 -1.61 6.97
N LEU A 64 10.37 -1.36 5.86
CA LEU A 64 9.74 -1.11 4.56
C LEU A 64 9.00 -2.36 4.04
N GLU A 65 9.57 -3.54 4.23
CA GLU A 65 8.91 -4.82 3.91
C GLU A 65 7.68 -5.08 4.77
N GLN A 66 7.76 -4.81 6.07
CA GLN A 66 6.63 -4.97 6.97
C GLN A 66 5.49 -4.03 6.57
N LYS A 67 5.78 -2.73 6.34
CA LYS A 67 4.78 -1.77 5.87
C LYS A 67 4.11 -2.21 4.56
N ASN A 68 4.88 -2.76 3.61
CA ASN A 68 4.33 -3.25 2.36
C ASN A 68 3.39 -4.47 2.57
N LYS A 69 3.74 -5.38 3.47
CA LYS A 69 2.89 -6.52 3.87
C LYS A 69 1.63 -6.07 4.61
N ASP A 70 1.75 -5.06 5.47
CA ASP A 70 0.62 -4.51 6.21
C ASP A 70 -0.37 -3.85 5.26
N LEU A 71 0.10 -3.09 4.26
CA LEU A 71 -0.74 -2.52 3.22
C LEU A 71 -1.44 -3.61 2.39
N LYS A 72 -0.74 -4.69 2.04
CA LYS A 72 -1.36 -5.85 1.38
C LYS A 72 -2.51 -6.42 2.20
N THR A 73 -2.23 -6.69 3.47
CA THR A 73 -3.19 -7.25 4.42
C THR A 73 -4.39 -6.31 4.64
N ARG A 74 -4.13 -5.00 4.74
CA ARG A 74 -5.17 -3.96 4.88
C ARG A 74 -6.10 -3.93 3.65
N MET A 75 -5.57 -4.12 2.44
CA MET A 75 -6.37 -4.23 1.22
C MET A 75 -7.20 -5.51 1.18
N ASP A 76 -6.59 -6.64 1.50
CA ASP A 76 -7.26 -7.95 1.47
C ASP A 76 -8.37 -8.08 2.53
N ASN A 77 -8.20 -7.42 3.68
CA ASN A 77 -9.18 -7.41 4.77
C ASN A 77 -10.26 -6.33 4.63
N TYR A 78 -10.23 -5.51 3.57
CA TYR A 78 -11.25 -4.49 3.38
C TYR A 78 -12.58 -5.12 2.94
N GLU A 79 -13.63 -4.89 3.72
CA GLU A 79 -14.99 -5.33 3.40
C GLU A 79 -15.70 -4.26 2.55
N GLN A 80 -16.20 -4.66 1.38
CA GLN A 80 -16.80 -3.76 0.38
C GLN A 80 -18.11 -3.11 0.81
N ASN A 81 -18.75 -3.61 1.87
CA ASN A 81 -20.00 -3.08 2.41
C ASN A 81 -19.81 -1.90 3.37
N LYS A 82 -18.58 -1.41 3.55
CA LYS A 82 -18.28 -0.29 4.45
C LYS A 82 -18.56 1.06 3.77
N THR A 83 -19.38 1.88 4.42
CA THR A 83 -19.68 3.27 4.01
C THR A 83 -18.46 4.20 4.03
N GLU A 84 -17.36 3.76 4.64
CA GLU A 84 -16.11 4.53 4.80
C GLU A 84 -15.11 4.36 3.64
N TRP A 85 -15.53 3.81 2.49
CA TRP A 85 -14.66 3.54 1.33
C TRP A 85 -13.76 4.72 0.94
N GLN A 86 -14.33 5.91 0.82
CA GLN A 86 -13.58 7.10 0.40
C GLN A 86 -12.48 7.50 1.42
N ALA A 87 -12.76 7.35 2.72
CA ALA A 87 -11.77 7.61 3.76
C ALA A 87 -10.65 6.56 3.73
N PHE A 88 -11.01 5.28 3.61
CA PHE A 88 -10.06 4.19 3.47
C PHE A 88 -9.14 4.39 2.26
N LYS A 89 -9.70 4.64 1.08
CA LYS A 89 -8.95 4.85 -0.17
C LYS A 89 -7.95 6.00 -0.05
N ARG A 90 -8.34 7.11 0.58
CA ARG A 90 -7.47 8.28 0.79
C ARG A 90 -6.29 7.95 1.70
N GLU A 91 -6.53 7.32 2.84
CA GLU A 91 -5.48 6.94 3.78
C GLU A 91 -4.55 5.89 3.18
N PHE A 92 -5.12 4.88 2.53
CA PHE A 92 -4.36 3.82 1.90
C PHE A 92 -3.40 4.38 0.83
N ASN A 93 -3.88 5.29 -0.02
CA ASN A 93 -3.04 5.94 -1.02
C ASN A 93 -1.90 6.73 -0.40
N ARG A 94 -2.20 7.50 0.66
CA ARG A 94 -1.19 8.26 1.39
C ARG A 94 -0.09 7.34 1.93
N ASP A 95 -0.47 6.25 2.61
CA ASP A 95 0.49 5.31 3.19
C ASP A 95 1.34 4.62 2.09
N MET A 96 0.73 4.31 0.94
CA MET A 96 1.42 3.73 -0.21
C MET A 96 2.39 4.71 -0.89
N ASP A 97 2.02 5.99 -0.95
CA ASP A 97 2.89 7.05 -1.48
C ASP A 97 4.09 7.30 -0.54
N GLU A 98 3.84 7.37 0.76
CA GLU A 98 4.89 7.50 1.79
C GLU A 98 5.87 6.32 1.73
N LEU A 99 5.38 5.09 1.58
CA LEU A 99 6.22 3.90 1.37
C LEU A 99 7.04 3.99 0.07
N GLY A 100 6.40 4.41 -1.03
CA GLY A 100 7.06 4.56 -2.32
C GLY A 100 8.20 5.58 -2.29
N GLN A 101 8.01 6.71 -1.60
CA GLN A 101 9.06 7.71 -1.39
C GLN A 101 10.17 7.18 -0.50
N ALA A 102 9.83 6.54 0.63
CA ALA A 102 10.84 5.98 1.53
C ALA A 102 11.74 4.95 0.83
N LEU A 103 11.18 4.12 -0.06
CA LEU A 103 11.95 3.18 -0.90
C LEU A 103 12.87 3.89 -1.89
N LYS A 104 12.41 5.01 -2.47
CA LYS A 104 13.18 5.81 -3.44
C LYS A 104 14.34 6.53 -2.75
N ASP A 105 14.08 7.21 -1.64
CA ASP A 105 15.09 7.96 -0.88
C ASP A 105 16.18 7.02 -0.39
N PHE A 106 15.79 5.87 0.18
CA PHE A 106 16.73 4.85 0.63
C PHE A 106 17.59 4.25 -0.51
N SER A 107 17.06 4.22 -1.73
CA SER A 107 17.82 3.79 -2.92
C SER A 107 18.80 4.85 -3.42
N VAL A 108 18.52 6.15 -3.19
CA VAL A 108 19.40 7.28 -3.55
C VAL A 108 20.54 7.41 -2.56
N ASP A 109 20.28 7.24 -1.26
CA ASP A 109 21.29 7.28 -0.20
C ASP A 109 22.42 6.25 -0.39
N ASN A 110 22.18 5.18 -1.16
CA ASN A 110 23.16 4.12 -1.46
C ASN A 110 23.92 4.34 -2.79
N LYS A 111 23.78 5.50 -3.45
CA LYS A 111 24.53 5.85 -4.67
C LYS A 111 25.68 6.84 -4.43
N ASN A 112 25.74 7.46 -3.25
CA ASN A 112 26.84 8.33 -2.81
C ASN A 112 27.82 7.56 -1.92
#